data_AF-A0A1V6RHH0-F1
#
_entry.id   AF-A0A1V6RHH0-F1
#
_cell.length_a   1.000
_cell.length_b   1.000
_cell.length_c   1.000
_cell.angle_alpha   90.00
_cell.angle_beta   90.00
_cell.angle_gamma   90.00
#
_symmetry.space_group_name_H-M   'P 1'
#
loop_
_entity.id
_entity.type
_entity.pdbx_description
1 polymer ?
#
loop_
_entity_poly.entity_id
_entity_poly.type
_entity_poly.pdbx_seq_one_letter_code
_entity_poly.pdbx_strand_id
1 'polypeptide(L)'
;MGIFITANQQDVEHVYITKNQSHQSDVMSICGFNPGDVENEVDPDRNSETTITATVNEKTGQISSFTSHVQILSGQSKVLLKDGSAVKRSLQSPFNYVLSLEKGSGFKFDFPVPVLDSTVRVRITRKSCYLELIADVAKSTDWSSLPSFMYPVFLDSGLPTPWNMPQVNLPSLPAINFSNPSSERLRWLRAHLPTMWSAQESALKSNPSLSVSPNIRARVDFEDSLFHIFLGFSGISGPQASVYGIECPEEKGVQMLVFVSKMLMDIPNRTVVLDAAVLPLYIDLMPKILPALESMSRSSHSPTSIRTSKDDLYLWKEAVPAWTERCRSWPHKPSCEYIRTENIPLSIKFGERVLCSCGEGTVPINFMPKFPGWKDLAKHCVRMAISPAFASVLVDKPVDMSAILSASHASGEDSNSCQVCGKDKQADGSGLLACSRCHKANYCSRDCQKADWKKHKKSCKADGN
;
A
#
# COMPACT_ATOMS: atom_id res chain seq x y z
N MET A 1 -3.99 -15.40 16.95
CA MET A 1 -3.13 -15.66 18.13
C MET A 1 -2.99 -14.37 18.90
N GLY A 2 -3.66 -14.25 20.05
CA GLY A 2 -3.47 -13.11 20.96
C GLY A 2 -2.25 -13.39 21.83
N ILE A 3 -1.34 -12.42 21.97
CA ILE A 3 -0.30 -12.50 23.02
C ILE A 3 -0.67 -11.42 24.03
N PHE A 4 -0.99 -11.84 25.24
CA PHE A 4 -1.22 -10.97 26.37
C PHE A 4 0.04 -10.96 27.22
N ILE A 5 0.52 -9.76 27.54
CA ILE A 5 1.71 -9.58 28.38
C ILE A 5 1.25 -8.82 29.61
N THR A 6 1.05 -9.54 30.72
CA THR A 6 0.70 -8.95 32.02
C THR A 6 1.93 -8.72 32.91
N ALA A 7 3.14 -9.02 32.43
CA ALA A 7 4.38 -8.93 33.20
C ALA A 7 5.60 -8.56 32.33
N ASN A 8 6.75 -8.35 32.97
CA ASN A 8 8.00 -7.99 32.32
C ASN A 8 8.41 -9.07 31.29
N GLN A 9 8.86 -8.66 30.10
CA GLN A 9 9.03 -9.53 28.92
C GLN A 9 10.05 -10.67 29.08
N GLN A 10 10.82 -10.67 30.16
CA GLN A 10 11.81 -11.69 30.53
C GLN A 10 11.22 -12.80 31.41
N ASP A 11 9.99 -12.63 31.90
CA ASP A 11 9.34 -13.55 32.83
C ASP A 11 8.47 -14.55 32.08
N VAL A 12 9.10 -15.63 31.62
CA VAL A 12 8.50 -16.66 30.75
C VAL A 12 7.38 -17.42 31.48
N GLU A 13 7.36 -17.43 32.81
CA GLU A 13 6.32 -18.10 33.62
C GLU A 13 4.94 -17.42 33.54
N HIS A 14 4.90 -16.15 33.10
CA HIS A 14 3.66 -15.36 33.07
C HIS A 14 3.22 -14.96 31.65
N VAL A 15 3.81 -15.56 30.61
CA VAL A 15 3.39 -15.34 29.22
C VAL A 15 2.39 -16.41 28.79
N TYR A 16 1.12 -16.03 28.70
CA TYR A 16 0.04 -16.91 28.24
C TYR A 16 -0.23 -16.66 26.75
N ILE A 17 0.08 -17.66 25.91
CA ILE A 17 -0.27 -17.66 24.49
C ILE A 17 -1.58 -18.43 24.32
N THR A 18 -2.65 -17.73 23.96
CA THR A 18 -3.94 -18.37 23.70
C THR A 18 -4.17 -18.50 22.20
N LYS A 19 -4.77 -19.63 21.80
CA LYS A 19 -5.19 -19.86 20.41
C LYS A 19 -6.24 -18.83 19.97
N ASN A 20 -7.16 -18.49 20.88
CA ASN A 20 -8.34 -17.65 20.67
C ASN A 20 -8.21 -16.29 21.39
N GLN A 21 -9.06 -15.31 21.04
CA GLN A 21 -9.09 -14.03 21.75
C GLN A 21 -9.58 -14.20 23.20
N SER A 22 -9.37 -13.17 24.03
CA SER A 22 -9.86 -13.14 25.41
C SER A 22 -11.36 -13.44 25.47
N HIS A 23 -11.76 -14.34 26.36
CA HIS A 23 -13.14 -14.81 26.52
C HIS A 23 -13.76 -15.56 25.33
N GLN A 24 -12.94 -16.09 24.41
CA GLN A 24 -13.40 -16.94 23.32
C GLN A 24 -12.87 -18.37 23.46
N SER A 25 -13.78 -19.35 23.48
CA SER A 25 -13.44 -20.78 23.49
C SER A 25 -13.21 -21.36 22.10
N ASP A 26 -13.68 -20.68 21.04
CA ASP A 26 -13.53 -21.09 19.64
C ASP A 26 -13.73 -19.88 18.67
N VAL A 27 -14.36 -20.08 17.50
CA VAL A 27 -14.76 -19.05 16.52
C VAL A 27 -15.39 -17.82 17.20
N MET A 28 -15.08 -16.63 16.66
CA MET A 28 -15.64 -15.35 17.09
C MET A 28 -17.16 -15.45 17.26
N SER A 29 -17.66 -15.24 18.47
CA SER A 29 -19.10 -15.12 18.71
C SER A 29 -19.55 -13.78 18.13
N ILE A 30 -20.22 -13.83 16.99
CA ILE A 30 -20.90 -12.67 16.42
C ILE A 30 -22.26 -12.57 17.11
N CYS A 31 -22.65 -11.38 17.57
CA CYS A 31 -23.98 -11.17 18.11
C CYS A 31 -25.01 -11.59 17.05
N GLY A 32 -25.96 -12.46 17.42
CA GLY A 32 -27.09 -12.77 16.56
C GLY A 32 -27.94 -11.52 16.34
N PHE A 33 -28.61 -11.45 15.19
CA PHE A 33 -29.63 -10.45 14.90
C PHE A 33 -31.02 -11.05 15.11
N ASN A 34 -32.00 -10.27 15.57
CA ASN A 34 -33.38 -10.72 15.54
C ASN A 34 -33.90 -10.61 14.09
N PRO A 35 -34.74 -11.52 13.61
CA PRO A 35 -35.34 -11.42 12.28
C PRO A 35 -36.09 -10.10 12.04
N GLY A 36 -36.65 -9.50 13.11
CA GLY A 36 -37.31 -8.19 13.05
C GLY A 36 -36.37 -7.00 12.90
N ASP A 37 -35.06 -7.18 13.11
CA ASP A 37 -34.05 -6.13 12.91
C ASP A 37 -33.67 -6.00 11.42
N VAL A 38 -34.13 -6.92 10.56
CA VAL A 38 -33.88 -6.93 9.12
C VAL A 38 -35.04 -6.22 8.41
N GLU A 39 -35.01 -4.89 8.42
CA GLU A 39 -35.93 -4.07 7.63
C GLU A 39 -35.31 -3.71 6.28
N ASN A 40 -36.16 -3.44 5.28
CA ASN A 40 -35.69 -2.89 4.01
C ASN A 40 -35.12 -1.48 4.23
N GLU A 41 -34.05 -1.15 3.51
CA GLU A 41 -33.46 0.17 3.60
C GLU A 41 -34.35 1.16 2.84
N VAL A 42 -34.92 2.13 3.55
CA VAL A 42 -35.72 3.19 2.97
C VAL A 42 -34.85 4.42 2.79
N ASP A 43 -34.80 4.91 1.55
CA ASP A 43 -34.13 6.17 1.22
C ASP A 43 -34.59 7.31 2.14
N PRO A 44 -33.72 8.23 2.61
CA PRO A 44 -34.11 9.31 3.53
C PRO A 44 -35.25 10.19 3.01
N ASP A 45 -35.28 10.42 1.70
CA ASP A 45 -36.35 11.16 1.02
C ASP A 45 -37.57 10.29 0.70
N ARG A 46 -37.55 9.02 1.11
CA ARG A 46 -38.54 7.97 0.87
C ARG A 46 -38.87 7.79 -0.61
N ASN A 47 -37.90 8.05 -1.49
CA ASN A 47 -38.10 7.91 -2.93
C ASN A 47 -38.01 6.45 -3.41
N SER A 48 -37.35 5.60 -2.62
CA SER A 48 -37.18 4.18 -2.91
C SER A 48 -37.00 3.34 -1.65
N GLU A 49 -37.22 2.05 -1.83
CA GLU A 49 -36.97 1.00 -0.84
C GLU A 49 -36.01 -0.02 -1.46
N THR A 50 -34.97 -0.40 -0.73
CA THR A 50 -33.89 -1.25 -1.21
C THR A 50 -33.86 -2.56 -0.43
N THR A 51 -33.72 -3.68 -1.17
CA THR A 51 -33.50 -5.01 -0.62
C THR A 51 -32.29 -5.65 -1.29
N ILE A 52 -31.43 -6.31 -0.52
CA ILE A 52 -30.26 -7.02 -1.05
C ILE A 52 -30.42 -8.51 -0.80
N THR A 53 -30.27 -9.30 -1.85
CA THR A 53 -30.34 -10.77 -1.80
C THR A 53 -29.02 -11.38 -2.22
N ALA A 54 -28.50 -12.30 -1.40
CA ALA A 54 -27.30 -13.07 -1.71
C ALA A 54 -27.67 -14.37 -2.46
N THR A 55 -26.93 -14.68 -3.52
CA THR A 55 -26.94 -16.02 -4.13
C THR A 55 -25.82 -16.84 -3.50
N VAL A 56 -26.17 -17.97 -2.90
CA VAL A 56 -25.22 -18.85 -2.20
C VAL A 56 -25.03 -20.13 -3.01
N ASN A 57 -23.77 -20.51 -3.23
CA ASN A 57 -23.44 -21.79 -3.82
C ASN A 57 -23.69 -22.90 -2.79
N GLU A 58 -24.73 -23.71 -3.01
CA GLU A 58 -25.19 -24.75 -2.08
C GLU A 58 -24.11 -25.78 -1.70
N LYS A 59 -23.12 -26.03 -2.57
CA LYS A 59 -22.07 -27.01 -2.30
C LYS A 59 -20.95 -26.47 -1.42
N THR A 60 -20.63 -25.18 -1.55
CA THR A 60 -19.48 -24.55 -0.89
C THR A 60 -19.89 -23.63 0.25
N GLY A 61 -21.17 -23.25 0.33
CA GLY A 61 -21.68 -22.24 1.26
C GLY A 61 -21.21 -20.82 0.96
N GLN A 62 -20.48 -20.60 -0.15
CA GLN A 62 -19.95 -19.29 -0.51
C GLN A 62 -21.01 -18.44 -1.22
N ILE A 63 -21.06 -17.15 -0.89
CA ILE A 63 -21.87 -16.19 -1.65
C ILE A 63 -21.20 -15.97 -3.01
N SER A 64 -21.91 -16.25 -4.09
CA SER A 64 -21.40 -16.09 -5.46
C SER A 64 -21.71 -14.71 -6.03
N SER A 65 -22.88 -14.15 -5.72
CA SER A 65 -23.35 -12.88 -6.27
C SER A 65 -24.38 -12.23 -5.36
N PHE A 66 -24.56 -10.93 -5.53
CA PHE A 66 -25.64 -10.17 -4.91
C PHE A 66 -26.61 -9.65 -5.96
N THR A 67 -27.87 -9.54 -5.57
CA THR A 67 -28.91 -8.79 -6.28
C THR A 67 -29.39 -7.67 -5.37
N SER A 68 -29.08 -6.43 -5.73
CA SER A 68 -29.68 -5.25 -5.10
C SER A 68 -30.92 -4.87 -5.88
N HIS A 69 -32.07 -4.92 -5.22
CA HIS A 69 -33.38 -4.59 -5.75
C HIS A 69 -33.83 -3.25 -5.18
N VAL A 70 -34.09 -2.28 -6.05
CA VAL A 70 -34.60 -0.96 -5.66
C VAL A 70 -36.02 -0.80 -6.19
N GLN A 71 -36.97 -0.82 -5.28
CA GLN A 71 -38.37 -0.51 -5.54
C GLN A 71 -38.55 1.01 -5.55
N ILE A 72 -38.92 1.59 -6.69
CA ILE A 72 -39.17 3.03 -6.76
C ILE A 72 -40.51 3.32 -6.10
N LEU A 73 -40.54 4.30 -5.20
CA LEU A 73 -41.73 4.77 -4.49
C LEU A 73 -42.23 6.11 -5.05
N SER A 74 -41.32 7.01 -5.44
CA SER A 74 -41.63 8.33 -5.98
C SER A 74 -42.52 8.28 -7.23
N GLY A 75 -43.63 9.04 -7.20
CA GLY A 75 -44.58 9.11 -8.31
C GLY A 75 -43.97 9.64 -9.61
N GLN A 76 -43.15 10.69 -9.52
CA GLN A 76 -42.48 11.28 -10.69
C GLN A 76 -41.53 10.27 -11.35
N SER A 77 -40.70 9.59 -10.55
CA SER A 77 -39.76 8.60 -11.07
C SER A 77 -40.46 7.36 -11.62
N LYS A 78 -41.61 6.96 -11.04
CA LYS A 78 -42.47 5.89 -11.60
C LYS A 78 -42.98 6.25 -13.00
N VAL A 79 -43.44 7.49 -13.21
CA VAL A 79 -43.91 7.95 -14.53
C VAL A 79 -42.76 7.93 -15.53
N LEU A 80 -41.62 8.54 -15.19
CA LEU A 80 -40.43 8.53 -16.06
C LEU A 80 -39.99 7.11 -16.46
N LEU A 81 -39.98 6.19 -15.50
CA LEU A 81 -39.60 4.80 -15.77
C LEU A 81 -40.63 4.08 -16.66
N LYS A 82 -41.93 4.34 -16.50
CA LYS A 82 -42.98 3.78 -17.36
C LYS A 82 -42.93 4.33 -18.79
N ASP A 83 -42.61 5.61 -18.94
CA ASP A 83 -42.55 6.32 -20.23
C ASP A 83 -41.31 5.99 -21.06
N GLY A 84 -40.50 5.01 -20.64
CA GLY A 84 -39.37 4.56 -21.43
C GLY A 84 -38.06 5.30 -21.15
N SER A 85 -37.98 6.14 -20.10
CA SER A 85 -36.74 6.88 -19.75
C SER A 85 -35.52 5.94 -19.77
N ALA A 86 -34.43 6.43 -20.38
CA ALA A 86 -33.15 5.74 -20.34
C ALA A 86 -32.62 5.73 -18.90
N VAL A 87 -31.88 4.67 -18.57
CA VAL A 87 -31.23 4.48 -17.27
C VAL A 87 -29.73 4.45 -17.50
N LYS A 88 -29.01 5.38 -16.87
CA LYS A 88 -27.55 5.44 -16.93
C LYS A 88 -26.96 4.86 -15.65
N ARG A 89 -26.03 3.91 -15.81
CA ARG A 89 -25.23 3.35 -14.70
C ARG A 89 -23.98 4.20 -14.48
N SER A 90 -23.72 4.52 -13.22
CA SER A 90 -22.46 5.11 -12.75
C SER A 90 -21.87 4.20 -11.67
N LEU A 91 -20.62 3.80 -11.84
CA LEU A 91 -19.84 3.13 -10.80
C LEU A 91 -19.20 4.21 -9.93
N GLN A 92 -19.41 4.16 -8.61
CA GLN A 92 -18.76 5.07 -7.65
C GLN A 92 -17.61 4.36 -6.94
N SER A 93 -17.87 3.13 -6.51
CA SER A 93 -16.87 2.22 -5.94
C SER A 93 -17.28 0.78 -6.26
N PRO A 94 -16.40 -0.21 -6.05
CA PRO A 94 -16.76 -1.63 -6.11
C PRO A 94 -17.90 -2.07 -5.18
N PHE A 95 -18.35 -1.20 -4.27
CA PHE A 95 -19.47 -1.43 -3.37
C PHE A 95 -20.71 -0.66 -3.81
N ASN A 96 -20.55 0.45 -4.55
CA ASN A 96 -21.59 1.45 -4.70
C ASN A 96 -21.80 1.80 -6.18
N TYR A 97 -23.06 1.66 -6.61
CA TYR A 97 -23.52 2.05 -7.94
C TYR A 97 -24.65 3.06 -7.83
N VAL A 98 -24.75 3.92 -8.84
CA VAL A 98 -25.90 4.81 -9.01
C VAL A 98 -26.54 4.55 -10.36
N LEU A 99 -27.84 4.24 -10.37
CA LEU A 99 -28.66 4.21 -11.58
C LEU A 99 -29.50 5.47 -11.67
N SER A 100 -29.24 6.30 -12.68
CA SER A 100 -29.93 7.59 -12.88
C SER A 100 -30.89 7.54 -14.06
N LEU A 101 -32.10 8.08 -13.87
CA LEU A 101 -33.03 8.33 -14.97
C LEU A 101 -32.60 9.60 -15.72
N GLU A 102 -32.62 9.59 -17.05
CA GLU A 102 -32.11 10.69 -17.92
C GLU A 102 -32.67 12.09 -17.58
N LYS A 103 -33.86 12.17 -16.95
CA LYS A 103 -34.50 13.41 -16.51
C LYS A 103 -35.09 13.29 -15.10
N GLY A 104 -34.53 12.43 -14.26
CA GLY A 104 -35.09 12.12 -12.95
C GLY A 104 -34.01 11.83 -11.91
N SER A 105 -34.46 11.23 -10.80
CA SER A 105 -33.61 10.91 -9.67
C SER A 105 -32.60 9.80 -9.97
N GLY A 106 -31.50 9.81 -9.23
CA GLY A 106 -30.58 8.70 -9.10
C GLY A 106 -30.96 7.80 -7.94
N PHE A 107 -30.79 6.49 -8.11
CA PHE A 107 -31.01 5.47 -7.10
C PHE A 107 -29.69 4.80 -6.76
N LYS A 108 -29.38 4.70 -5.47
CA LYS A 108 -28.16 4.05 -4.96
C LYS A 108 -28.35 2.55 -4.86
N PHE A 109 -27.28 1.82 -5.14
CA PHE A 109 -27.17 0.37 -5.07
C PHE A 109 -25.89 0.07 -4.32
N ASP A 110 -26.04 -0.23 -3.02
CA ASP A 110 -24.93 -0.46 -2.11
C ASP A 110 -24.80 -1.96 -1.84
N PHE A 111 -23.58 -2.49 -1.94
CA PHE A 111 -23.27 -3.88 -1.67
C PHE A 111 -22.47 -4.01 -0.37
N PRO A 112 -22.68 -5.07 0.41
CA PRO A 112 -21.98 -5.25 1.69
C PRO A 112 -20.51 -5.65 1.52
N VAL A 113 -20.12 -6.10 0.32
CA VAL A 113 -18.77 -6.54 -0.04
C VAL A 113 -18.45 -6.05 -1.46
N PRO A 114 -17.17 -5.97 -1.86
CA PRO A 114 -16.83 -5.56 -3.21
C PRO A 114 -17.40 -6.55 -4.23
N VAL A 115 -17.96 -6.02 -5.33
CA VAL A 115 -18.44 -6.78 -6.47
C VAL A 115 -17.62 -6.46 -7.73
N LEU A 116 -17.69 -7.34 -8.73
CA LEU A 116 -16.97 -7.18 -9.98
C LEU A 116 -17.77 -6.40 -11.01
N ASP A 117 -17.30 -5.20 -11.38
CA ASP A 117 -17.99 -4.36 -12.37
C ASP A 117 -18.21 -5.05 -13.72
N SER A 118 -17.26 -5.91 -14.11
CA SER A 118 -17.31 -6.68 -15.36
C SER A 118 -18.48 -7.68 -15.42
N THR A 119 -19.06 -8.04 -14.27
CA THR A 119 -20.15 -9.02 -14.16
C THR A 119 -21.51 -8.38 -13.95
N VAL A 120 -21.55 -7.06 -13.75
CA VAL A 120 -22.76 -6.32 -13.41
C VAL A 120 -23.81 -6.41 -14.51
N ARG A 121 -25.03 -6.76 -14.12
CA ARG A 121 -26.22 -6.80 -14.97
C ARG A 121 -27.30 -5.92 -14.37
N VAL A 122 -27.86 -5.04 -15.20
CA VAL A 122 -28.97 -4.16 -14.81
C VAL A 122 -30.27 -4.73 -15.39
N ARG A 123 -31.30 -4.90 -14.55
CA ARG A 123 -32.66 -5.23 -14.99
C ARG A 123 -33.58 -4.06 -14.69
N ILE A 124 -34.41 -3.73 -15.68
CA ILE A 124 -35.32 -2.59 -15.62
C ILE A 124 -36.74 -3.10 -15.80
N THR A 125 -37.55 -3.04 -14.74
CA THR A 125 -38.95 -3.46 -14.81
C THR A 125 -39.88 -2.25 -14.75
N ARG A 126 -40.38 -1.85 -15.92
CA ARG A 126 -41.14 -0.61 -16.08
C ARG A 126 -42.56 -0.70 -15.52
N LYS A 127 -43.23 -1.85 -15.65
CA LYS A 127 -44.64 -2.02 -15.23
C LYS A 127 -44.84 -1.86 -13.72
N SER A 128 -44.01 -2.54 -12.92
CA SER A 128 -43.98 -2.49 -11.44
C SER A 128 -42.97 -1.47 -10.88
N CYS A 129 -42.27 -0.75 -11.76
CA CYS A 129 -41.34 0.32 -11.43
C CYS A 129 -40.24 -0.05 -10.42
N TYR A 130 -39.47 -1.08 -10.71
CA TYR A 130 -38.28 -1.40 -9.93
C TYR A 130 -37.05 -1.57 -10.84
N LEU A 131 -35.88 -1.47 -10.22
CA LEU A 131 -34.59 -1.65 -10.83
C LEU A 131 -33.83 -2.73 -10.05
N GLU A 132 -33.12 -3.61 -10.75
CA GLU A 132 -32.19 -4.55 -10.09
C GLU A 132 -30.79 -4.38 -10.67
N LEU A 133 -29.81 -4.52 -9.78
CA LEU A 133 -28.41 -4.61 -10.14
C LEU A 133 -27.86 -5.90 -9.54
N ILE A 134 -27.35 -6.77 -10.42
CA ILE A 134 -26.85 -8.11 -10.07
C ILE A 134 -25.37 -8.12 -10.39
N ALA A 135 -24.54 -8.54 -9.45
CA ALA A 135 -23.09 -8.58 -9.62
C ALA A 135 -22.46 -9.73 -8.85
N ASP A 136 -21.41 -10.33 -9.40
CA ASP A 136 -20.65 -11.38 -8.74
C ASP A 136 -19.76 -10.78 -7.65
N VAL A 137 -19.64 -11.51 -6.53
CA VAL A 137 -18.78 -11.12 -5.41
C VAL A 137 -17.31 -11.20 -5.84
N ALA A 138 -16.56 -10.14 -5.57
CA ALA A 138 -15.12 -10.13 -5.81
C ALA A 138 -14.42 -11.13 -4.88
N LYS A 139 -13.56 -11.97 -5.46
CA LYS A 139 -12.75 -12.94 -4.71
C LYS A 139 -11.37 -12.38 -4.44
N SER A 140 -10.63 -13.05 -3.56
CA SER A 140 -9.22 -12.72 -3.30
C SER A 140 -8.37 -12.75 -4.56
N THR A 141 -8.69 -13.58 -5.55
CA THR A 141 -8.00 -13.65 -6.84
C THR A 141 -8.28 -12.48 -7.77
N ASP A 142 -9.38 -11.75 -7.53
CA ASP A 142 -9.85 -10.66 -8.39
C ASP A 142 -9.28 -9.31 -7.98
N TRP A 143 -8.43 -9.27 -6.95
CA TRP A 143 -7.79 -8.05 -6.45
C TRP A 143 -7.12 -7.23 -7.55
N SER A 144 -6.62 -7.90 -8.59
CA SER A 144 -6.03 -7.27 -9.77
C SER A 144 -6.98 -6.32 -10.51
N SER A 145 -8.29 -6.53 -10.41
CA SER A 145 -9.31 -5.64 -10.95
C SER A 145 -9.71 -4.51 -9.99
N LEU A 146 -9.17 -4.52 -8.76
CA LEU A 146 -9.50 -3.62 -7.65
C LEU A 146 -8.23 -3.03 -6.99
N PRO A 147 -7.28 -2.43 -7.75
CA PRO A 147 -6.01 -1.95 -7.19
C PRO A 147 -6.17 -0.86 -6.12
N SER A 148 -7.20 -0.02 -6.22
CA SER A 148 -7.53 1.01 -5.22
C SER A 148 -7.95 0.45 -3.84
N PHE A 149 -8.19 -0.87 -3.75
CA PHE A 149 -8.59 -1.55 -2.51
C PHE A 149 -7.46 -2.13 -1.69
N MET A 150 -6.21 -1.90 -2.07
CA MET A 150 -5.09 -2.26 -1.20
C MET A 150 -5.14 -1.45 0.11
N TYR A 151 -5.31 -0.13 0.01
CA TYR A 151 -5.43 0.77 1.15
C TYR A 151 -6.53 1.81 0.91
N PRO A 152 -7.81 1.40 0.90
CA PRO A 152 -8.85 2.27 0.44
C PRO A 152 -9.12 3.39 1.45
N VAL A 153 -9.37 4.57 0.91
CA VAL A 153 -9.75 5.78 1.63
C VAL A 153 -11.03 6.30 1.02
N PHE A 154 -12.07 6.42 1.82
CA PHE A 154 -13.39 6.87 1.36
C PHE A 154 -13.76 8.18 2.01
N LEU A 155 -14.76 8.85 1.44
CA LEU A 155 -15.44 9.95 2.11
C LEU A 155 -16.58 9.39 2.96
N ASP A 156 -16.37 9.36 4.27
CA ASP A 156 -17.45 9.10 5.22
C ASP A 156 -17.97 10.45 5.73
N SER A 157 -19.24 10.76 5.42
CA SER A 157 -19.88 12.01 5.83
C SER A 157 -19.07 13.27 5.43
N GLY A 158 -18.42 13.20 4.26
CA GLY A 158 -17.57 14.28 3.73
C GLY A 158 -16.15 14.33 4.32
N LEU A 159 -15.75 13.36 5.14
CA LEU A 159 -14.41 13.27 5.72
C LEU A 159 -13.63 12.10 5.10
N PRO A 160 -12.37 12.32 4.66
CA PRO A 160 -11.49 11.22 4.25
C PRO A 160 -11.20 10.27 5.42
N THR A 161 -11.62 9.02 5.26
CA THR A 161 -11.51 7.97 6.28
C THR A 161 -10.78 6.76 5.68
N PRO A 162 -9.58 6.44 6.17
CA PRO A 162 -8.90 5.19 5.83
C PRO A 162 -9.69 4.00 6.38
N TRP A 163 -9.95 2.99 5.55
CA TRP A 163 -10.76 1.85 5.97
C TRP A 163 -9.95 0.78 6.71
N ASN A 164 -8.81 0.38 6.13
CA ASN A 164 -8.01 -0.74 6.64
C ASN A 164 -6.62 -0.30 7.15
N MET A 165 -6.41 1.01 7.32
CA MET A 165 -5.14 1.58 7.74
C MET A 165 -5.32 2.36 9.05
N PRO A 166 -5.01 1.74 10.21
CA PRO A 166 -5.20 2.37 11.51
C PRO A 166 -4.42 3.68 11.66
N GLN A 167 -5.05 4.65 12.33
CA GLN A 167 -4.43 5.93 12.65
C GLN A 167 -3.24 5.72 13.60
N VAL A 168 -2.16 6.47 13.38
CA VAL A 168 -0.94 6.40 14.17
C VAL A 168 -0.50 7.80 14.59
N ASN A 169 -0.33 7.98 15.91
CA ASN A 169 0.29 9.17 16.48
C ASN A 169 1.83 9.01 16.45
N LEU A 170 2.46 9.39 15.35
CA LEU A 170 3.91 9.22 15.16
C LEU A 170 4.77 9.82 16.30
N PRO A 171 4.52 11.04 16.81
CA PRO A 171 5.26 11.59 17.96
C PRO A 171 5.28 10.73 19.23
N SER A 172 4.28 9.86 19.46
CA SER A 172 4.24 9.01 20.66
C SER A 172 4.99 7.68 20.49
N LEU A 173 5.46 7.34 19.28
CA LEU A 173 6.14 6.08 19.03
C LEU A 173 7.66 6.19 19.27
N PRO A 174 8.29 5.18 19.90
CA PRO A 174 9.73 5.22 20.15
C PRO A 174 10.51 5.05 18.85
N ALA A 175 11.52 5.92 18.66
CA ALA A 175 12.39 5.87 17.50
C ALA A 175 13.49 4.81 17.65
N ILE A 176 13.73 4.06 16.57
CA ILE A 176 14.82 3.09 16.51
C ILE A 176 16.13 3.83 16.18
N ASN A 177 17.20 3.48 16.90
CA ASN A 177 18.51 4.08 16.71
C ASN A 177 19.35 3.29 15.69
N PHE A 178 19.63 3.91 14.54
CA PHE A 178 20.47 3.34 13.47
C PHE A 178 21.91 3.90 13.46
N SER A 179 22.40 4.45 14.57
CA SER A 179 23.79 4.95 14.64
C SER A 179 24.83 3.84 14.48
N ASN A 180 24.46 2.58 14.75
CA ASN A 180 25.29 1.39 14.52
C ASN A 180 24.50 0.31 13.76
N PRO A 181 24.36 0.42 12.43
CA PRO A 181 23.54 -0.50 11.62
C PRO A 181 24.00 -1.96 11.65
N SER A 182 25.30 -2.21 11.86
CA SER A 182 25.86 -3.56 11.99
C SER A 182 25.62 -4.20 13.35
N SER A 183 24.93 -3.51 14.26
CA SER A 183 24.58 -4.03 15.58
C SER A 183 23.69 -5.25 15.49
N GLU A 184 24.05 -6.30 16.24
CA GLU A 184 23.24 -7.49 16.50
C GLU A 184 21.80 -7.17 16.89
N ARG A 185 21.58 -6.03 17.57
CA ARG A 185 20.25 -5.58 18.02
C ARG A 185 19.30 -5.22 16.88
N LEU A 186 19.80 -5.02 15.67
CA LEU A 186 18.99 -4.70 14.49
C LEU A 186 18.75 -5.92 13.59
N ARG A 187 19.33 -7.09 13.92
CA ARG A 187 19.18 -8.31 13.12
C ARG A 187 17.72 -8.73 12.95
N TRP A 188 16.88 -8.53 13.97
CA TRP A 188 15.47 -8.89 13.90
C TRP A 188 14.76 -8.22 12.73
N LEU A 189 15.19 -7.03 12.29
CA LEU A 189 14.57 -6.35 11.15
C LEU A 189 14.77 -7.14 9.84
N ARG A 190 15.90 -7.84 9.69
CA ARG A 190 16.15 -8.74 8.55
C ARG A 190 15.26 -9.98 8.57
N ALA A 191 14.81 -10.42 9.74
CA ALA A 191 13.88 -11.54 9.85
C ALA A 191 12.41 -11.07 9.73
N HIS A 192 12.12 -9.86 10.20
CA HIS A 192 10.78 -9.27 10.22
C HIS A 192 10.30 -8.83 8.85
N LEU A 193 11.09 -8.03 8.12
CA LEU A 193 10.67 -7.47 6.84
C LEU A 193 10.32 -8.54 5.78
N PRO A 194 11.04 -9.68 5.67
CA PRO A 194 10.65 -10.72 4.72
C PRO A 194 9.31 -11.39 4.99
N THR A 195 8.75 -11.24 6.19
CA THR A 195 7.41 -11.76 6.50
C THR A 195 6.28 -10.92 5.91
N MET A 196 6.61 -9.79 5.25
CA MET A 196 5.68 -9.02 4.43
C MET A 196 5.03 -9.88 3.35
N TRP A 197 5.85 -10.65 2.66
CA TRP A 197 5.39 -11.50 1.57
C TRP A 197 4.67 -12.75 2.09
N SER A 198 3.74 -13.25 1.29
CA SER A 198 3.21 -14.60 1.37
C SER A 198 4.18 -15.63 0.77
N ALA A 199 3.89 -16.92 0.98
CA ALA A 199 4.62 -18.01 0.35
C ALA A 199 4.58 -17.91 -1.20
N GLN A 200 3.46 -17.46 -1.76
CA GLN A 200 3.31 -17.28 -3.21
C GLN A 200 4.16 -16.11 -3.71
N GLU A 201 4.08 -14.95 -3.05
CA GLU A 201 4.86 -13.76 -3.42
C GLU A 201 6.37 -14.03 -3.29
N SER A 202 6.78 -14.76 -2.25
CA SER A 202 8.17 -15.20 -2.07
C SER A 202 8.65 -16.13 -3.19
N ALA A 203 7.80 -17.03 -3.68
CA ALA A 203 8.15 -17.88 -4.82
C ALA A 203 8.29 -17.06 -6.12
N LEU A 204 7.42 -16.07 -6.35
CA LEU A 204 7.49 -15.18 -7.50
C LEU A 204 8.73 -14.28 -7.47
N LYS A 205 9.14 -13.83 -6.28
CA LYS A 205 10.39 -13.09 -6.10
C LYS A 205 11.62 -13.96 -6.34
N SER A 206 11.60 -15.20 -5.86
CA SER A 206 12.70 -16.16 -6.05
C SER A 206 12.84 -16.63 -7.50
N ASN A 207 11.75 -16.58 -8.27
CA ASN A 207 11.74 -16.93 -9.68
C ASN A 207 11.01 -15.87 -10.53
N PRO A 208 11.70 -14.77 -10.89
CA PRO A 208 11.12 -13.69 -11.69
C PRO A 208 10.59 -14.13 -13.07
N SER A 209 11.03 -15.28 -13.58
CA SER A 209 10.60 -15.81 -14.88
C SER A 209 9.19 -16.44 -14.85
N LEU A 210 8.61 -16.65 -13.67
CA LEU A 210 7.26 -17.18 -13.54
C LEU A 210 6.22 -16.24 -14.16
N SER A 211 5.46 -16.79 -15.10
CA SER A 211 4.35 -16.07 -15.76
C SER A 211 3.20 -15.87 -14.79
N VAL A 212 2.84 -14.61 -14.58
CA VAL A 212 1.69 -14.17 -13.79
C VAL A 212 1.10 -12.93 -14.46
N SER A 213 -0.13 -12.54 -14.08
CA SER A 213 -0.69 -11.31 -14.60
C SER A 213 0.15 -10.09 -14.19
N PRO A 214 0.21 -9.02 -15.01
CA PRO A 214 0.95 -7.80 -14.69
C PRO A 214 0.59 -7.25 -13.32
N ASN A 215 -0.70 -7.23 -12.98
CA ASN A 215 -1.16 -6.75 -11.67
C ASN A 215 -0.60 -7.60 -10.54
N ILE A 216 -0.60 -8.94 -10.65
CA ILE A 216 0.00 -9.80 -9.61
C ILE A 216 1.47 -9.46 -9.38
N ARG A 217 2.21 -9.27 -10.46
CA ARG A 217 3.61 -8.87 -10.39
C ARG A 217 3.79 -7.48 -9.79
N ALA A 218 2.94 -6.52 -10.15
CA ALA A 218 2.97 -5.16 -9.64
C ALA A 218 2.84 -5.07 -8.12
N ARG A 219 2.04 -5.93 -7.47
CA ARG A 219 1.96 -5.95 -6.00
C ARG A 219 3.22 -6.54 -5.36
N VAL A 220 3.79 -7.59 -5.93
CA VAL A 220 5.08 -8.12 -5.45
C VAL A 220 6.15 -7.04 -5.55
N ASP A 221 6.20 -6.32 -6.68
CA ASP A 221 7.17 -5.24 -6.93
C ASP A 221 6.93 -4.03 -6.01
N PHE A 222 5.67 -3.71 -5.70
CA PHE A 222 5.28 -2.69 -4.71
C PHE A 222 5.77 -3.05 -3.29
N GLU A 223 5.52 -4.29 -2.85
CA GLU A 223 5.98 -4.79 -1.55
C GLU A 223 7.52 -4.87 -1.49
N ASP A 224 8.18 -5.22 -2.59
CA ASP A 224 9.63 -5.23 -2.71
C ASP A 224 10.22 -3.82 -2.65
N SER A 225 9.56 -2.84 -3.26
CA SER A 225 9.91 -1.43 -3.15
C SER A 225 9.84 -0.95 -1.70
N LEU A 226 8.79 -1.31 -0.96
CA LEU A 226 8.70 -1.02 0.47
C LEU A 226 9.84 -1.68 1.24
N PHE A 227 10.08 -2.97 1.03
CA PHE A 227 11.19 -3.69 1.65
C PHE A 227 12.53 -2.98 1.45
N HIS A 228 12.82 -2.54 0.22
CA HIS A 228 14.04 -1.80 -0.11
C HIS A 228 14.14 -0.43 0.57
N ILE A 229 13.03 0.28 0.73
CA ILE A 229 13.00 1.55 1.48
C ILE A 229 13.29 1.31 2.96
N PHE A 230 12.63 0.34 3.60
CA PHE A 230 12.87 0.01 5.01
C PHE A 230 14.33 -0.43 5.25
N LEU A 231 14.83 -1.33 4.40
CA LEU A 231 16.18 -1.86 4.53
C LEU A 231 17.23 -0.80 4.23
N GLY A 232 17.05 -0.01 3.17
CA GLY A 232 17.94 1.09 2.81
C GLY A 232 18.00 2.17 3.89
N PHE A 233 16.87 2.49 4.53
CA PHE A 233 16.85 3.47 5.62
C PHE A 233 17.56 2.94 6.87
N SER A 234 17.47 1.64 7.13
CA SER A 234 18.15 1.02 8.27
C SER A 234 19.68 0.99 8.12
N GLY A 235 20.21 0.98 6.89
CA GLY A 235 21.63 0.81 6.61
C GLY A 235 22.19 -0.58 6.95
N ILE A 236 21.32 -1.54 7.28
CA ILE A 236 21.73 -2.86 7.77
C ILE A 236 22.37 -3.70 6.65
N SER A 237 21.90 -3.58 5.40
CA SER A 237 22.37 -4.42 4.27
C SER A 237 23.00 -3.60 3.15
N GLY A 238 23.49 -2.39 3.43
CA GLY A 238 24.10 -1.53 2.43
C GLY A 238 24.21 -0.07 2.85
N PRO A 239 24.54 0.85 1.92
CA PRO A 239 24.58 2.27 2.19
C PRO A 239 23.23 2.78 2.70
N GLN A 240 23.25 3.56 3.77
CA GLN A 240 22.04 4.17 4.31
C GLN A 240 21.52 5.25 3.35
N ALA A 241 20.22 5.20 3.04
CA ALA A 241 19.52 6.20 2.25
C ALA A 241 18.32 6.76 3.03
N SER A 242 17.96 8.02 2.78
CA SER A 242 16.81 8.67 3.43
C SER A 242 15.91 9.42 2.45
N VAL A 243 16.25 9.40 1.16
CA VAL A 243 15.50 10.04 0.09
C VAL A 243 15.38 9.04 -1.04
N TYR A 244 14.15 8.79 -1.47
CA TYR A 244 13.82 7.83 -2.51
C TYR A 244 13.02 8.50 -3.61
N GLY A 245 13.36 8.24 -4.86
CA GLY A 245 12.54 8.66 -6.00
C GLY A 245 11.77 7.47 -6.53
N ILE A 246 10.44 7.55 -6.55
CA ILE A 246 9.59 6.55 -7.20
C ILE A 246 9.59 6.88 -8.70
N GLU A 247 10.32 6.08 -9.48
CA GLU A 247 10.61 6.30 -10.88
C GLU A 247 9.85 5.31 -11.77
N CYS A 248 9.08 5.84 -12.73
CA CYS A 248 8.41 5.04 -13.73
C CYS A 248 8.85 5.51 -15.12
N PRO A 249 9.73 4.76 -15.82
CA PRO A 249 10.19 5.13 -17.17
C PRO A 249 9.05 5.28 -18.18
N GLU A 250 7.99 4.48 -18.04
CA GLU A 250 6.79 4.52 -18.88
C GLU A 250 5.98 5.80 -18.69
N GLU A 251 6.09 6.44 -17.52
CA GLU A 251 5.39 7.67 -17.14
C GLU A 251 6.34 8.87 -17.03
N LYS A 252 7.40 8.94 -17.85
CA LYS A 252 8.32 10.08 -17.94
C LYS A 252 9.18 10.33 -16.69
N GLY A 253 9.59 9.27 -16.00
CA GLY A 253 10.63 9.29 -14.97
C GLY A 253 10.08 9.39 -13.55
N VAL A 254 10.73 10.19 -12.70
CA VAL A 254 10.38 10.30 -11.26
C VAL A 254 9.01 10.94 -11.08
N GLN A 255 8.11 10.27 -10.35
CA GLN A 255 6.73 10.68 -10.12
C GLN A 255 6.50 11.30 -8.75
N MET A 256 7.28 10.88 -7.76
CA MET A 256 7.25 11.43 -6.41
C MET A 256 8.58 11.18 -5.70
N LEU A 257 8.90 12.05 -4.74
CA LEU A 257 10.01 11.83 -3.81
C LEU A 257 9.47 11.48 -2.44
N VAL A 258 10.12 10.51 -1.79
CA VAL A 258 9.84 10.05 -0.44
C VAL A 258 11.04 10.37 0.45
N PHE A 259 10.81 11.18 1.47
CA PHE A 259 11.82 11.59 2.46
C PHE A 259 11.53 10.88 3.77
N VAL A 260 12.43 9.99 4.19
CA VAL A 260 12.28 9.20 5.42
C VAL A 260 13.10 9.86 6.53
N SER A 261 12.43 10.30 7.60
CA SER A 261 13.08 10.97 8.73
C SER A 261 13.45 9.98 9.83
N LYS A 262 12.53 9.08 10.20
CA LYS A 262 12.71 8.11 11.29
C LYS A 262 12.02 6.79 10.95
N MET A 263 12.51 5.70 11.56
CA MET A 263 11.76 4.45 11.70
C MET A 263 11.41 4.31 13.18
N LEU A 264 10.13 4.12 13.46
CA LEU A 264 9.54 4.08 14.78
C LEU A 264 8.99 2.67 15.04
N MET A 265 8.96 2.24 16.31
CA MET A 265 8.29 0.99 16.67
C MET A 265 6.79 1.24 16.81
N ASP A 266 6.00 0.59 15.96
CA ASP A 266 4.55 0.51 16.09
C ASP A 266 4.23 -0.68 17.01
N ILE A 267 4.39 -0.44 18.31
CA ILE A 267 4.26 -1.45 19.36
C ILE A 267 2.88 -2.14 19.32
N PRO A 268 1.74 -1.42 19.21
CA PRO A 268 0.42 -2.05 19.15
C PRO A 268 0.30 -3.05 17.99
N ASN A 269 0.86 -2.73 16.83
CA ASN A 269 0.82 -3.58 15.63
C ASN A 269 2.04 -4.51 15.49
N ARG A 270 2.93 -4.54 16.49
CA ARG A 270 4.14 -5.40 16.54
C ARG A 270 5.01 -5.28 15.28
N THR A 271 5.14 -4.06 14.78
CA THR A 271 5.88 -3.78 13.54
C THR A 271 6.62 -2.46 13.65
N VAL A 272 7.15 -1.99 12.51
CA VAL A 272 7.77 -0.69 12.35
C VAL A 272 6.94 0.20 11.45
N VAL A 273 7.11 1.51 11.62
CA VAL A 273 6.53 2.52 10.74
C VAL A 273 7.57 3.57 10.42
N LEU A 274 7.62 4.01 9.17
CA LEU A 274 8.44 5.13 8.73
C LEU A 274 7.67 6.43 8.97
N ASP A 275 8.27 7.35 9.71
CA ASP A 275 7.88 8.75 9.72
C ASP A 275 8.51 9.43 8.50
N ALA A 276 7.70 9.62 7.47
CA ALA A 276 8.14 10.08 6.17
C ALA A 276 7.35 11.30 5.69
N ALA A 277 7.82 11.89 4.59
CA ALA A 277 7.14 12.93 3.86
C ALA A 277 7.18 12.60 2.37
N VAL A 278 6.09 12.86 1.66
CA VAL A 278 5.99 12.69 0.21
C VAL A 278 5.94 14.05 -0.48
N LEU A 279 6.66 14.17 -1.59
CA LEU A 279 6.54 15.26 -2.55
C LEU A 279 6.01 14.69 -3.87
N PRO A 280 4.69 14.75 -4.13
CA PRO A 280 4.13 14.36 -5.42
C PRO A 280 4.57 15.35 -6.51
N LEU A 281 5.10 14.87 -7.62
CA LEU A 281 5.51 15.71 -8.75
C LEU A 281 4.35 15.83 -9.75
N TYR A 282 3.92 17.07 -9.99
CA TYR A 282 2.86 17.41 -10.94
C TYR A 282 3.24 18.65 -11.74
N ILE A 283 2.62 18.83 -12.90
CA ILE A 283 3.06 19.79 -13.93
C ILE A 283 3.21 21.21 -13.38
N ASP A 284 2.20 21.69 -12.65
CA ASP A 284 2.18 23.07 -12.12
C ASP A 284 3.15 23.32 -10.96
N LEU A 285 3.70 22.25 -10.36
CA LEU A 285 4.70 22.34 -9.30
C LEU A 285 6.12 22.45 -9.85
N MET A 286 6.40 21.72 -10.95
CA MET A 286 7.76 21.52 -11.44
C MET A 286 8.55 22.84 -11.59
N PRO A 287 8.02 23.91 -12.21
CA PRO A 287 8.76 25.17 -12.35
C PRO A 287 9.15 25.81 -11.01
N LYS A 288 8.39 25.56 -9.94
CA LYS A 288 8.60 26.16 -8.61
C LYS A 288 9.70 25.45 -7.82
N ILE A 289 9.88 24.15 -8.05
CA ILE A 289 10.80 23.31 -7.26
C ILE A 289 12.06 22.89 -8.02
N LEU A 290 12.12 23.10 -9.34
CA LEU A 290 13.25 22.67 -10.18
C LEU A 290 14.62 23.11 -9.63
N PRO A 291 14.83 24.37 -9.19
CA PRO A 291 16.12 24.79 -8.63
C PRO A 291 16.52 24.00 -7.38
N ALA A 292 15.55 23.68 -6.51
CA ALA A 292 15.79 22.88 -5.31
C ALA A 292 16.11 21.42 -5.66
N LEU A 293 15.45 20.85 -6.68
CA LEU A 293 15.75 19.51 -7.17
C LEU A 293 17.16 19.41 -7.80
N GLU A 294 17.58 20.41 -8.57
CA GLU A 294 18.93 20.48 -9.15
C GLU A 294 20.03 20.67 -8.08
N SER A 295 19.71 21.40 -7.00
CA SER A 295 20.61 21.49 -5.85
C SER A 295 20.72 20.14 -5.13
N MET A 296 19.61 19.41 -5.01
CA MET A 296 19.58 18.08 -4.40
C MET A 296 20.41 17.07 -5.19
N SER A 297 20.23 17.01 -6.51
CA SER A 297 20.91 16.02 -7.37
C SER A 297 22.43 16.16 -7.36
N ARG A 298 22.95 17.38 -7.11
CA ARG A 298 24.38 17.67 -6.98
C ARG A 298 24.94 17.46 -5.56
N SER A 299 24.09 17.17 -4.58
CA SER A 299 24.49 16.95 -3.19
C SER A 299 24.86 15.49 -2.92
N SER A 300 25.47 15.22 -1.77
CA SER A 300 25.71 13.85 -1.29
C SER A 300 24.42 13.09 -0.89
N HIS A 301 23.26 13.73 -1.01
CA HIS A 301 21.93 13.22 -0.65
C HIS A 301 21.04 13.03 -1.89
N SER A 302 21.63 12.63 -3.01
CA SER A 302 20.86 12.30 -4.22
C SER A 302 19.84 11.18 -3.92
N PRO A 303 18.60 11.28 -4.42
CA PRO A 303 17.59 10.24 -4.21
C PRO A 303 18.05 8.87 -4.71
N THR A 304 17.80 7.83 -3.92
CA THR A 304 17.89 6.45 -4.40
C THR A 304 16.66 6.16 -5.26
N SER A 305 16.87 5.72 -6.51
CA SER A 305 15.75 5.38 -7.39
C SER A 305 15.13 4.04 -7.00
N ILE A 306 13.81 4.03 -6.88
CA ILE A 306 12.95 2.86 -6.82
C ILE A 306 12.23 2.81 -8.17
N ARG A 307 12.64 1.87 -9.04
CA ARG A 307 12.11 1.76 -10.39
C ARG A 307 10.85 0.89 -10.39
N THR A 308 9.74 1.45 -10.85
CA THR A 308 8.44 0.80 -10.88
C THR A 308 7.98 0.56 -12.32
N SER A 309 7.14 -0.46 -12.51
CA SER A 309 6.26 -0.53 -13.68
C SER A 309 5.14 0.51 -13.57
N LYS A 310 4.33 0.65 -14.61
CA LYS A 310 3.13 1.49 -14.57
C LYS A 310 2.09 1.02 -13.55
N ASP A 311 1.84 -0.29 -13.48
CA ASP A 311 0.86 -0.87 -12.57
C ASP A 311 1.31 -0.75 -11.10
N ASP A 312 2.61 -0.93 -10.83
CA ASP A 312 3.21 -0.72 -9.51
C ASP A 312 3.13 0.76 -9.09
N LEU A 313 3.44 1.70 -10.00
CA LEU A 313 3.26 3.13 -9.75
C LEU A 313 1.80 3.47 -9.38
N TYR A 314 0.82 2.83 -10.00
CA TYR A 314 -0.58 3.07 -9.67
C TYR A 314 -0.89 2.62 -8.24
N LEU A 315 -0.37 1.46 -7.80
CA LEU A 315 -0.47 1.06 -6.38
C LEU A 315 0.15 2.09 -5.43
N TRP A 316 1.30 2.67 -5.79
CA TRP A 316 1.89 3.78 -5.03
C TRP A 316 0.95 4.98 -4.93
N LYS A 317 0.34 5.41 -6.05
CA LYS A 317 -0.57 6.57 -6.06
C LYS A 317 -1.86 6.30 -5.28
N GLU A 318 -2.35 5.06 -5.27
CA GLU A 318 -3.50 4.62 -4.47
C GLU A 318 -3.15 4.52 -2.97
N ALA A 319 -1.93 4.12 -2.60
CA ALA A 319 -1.51 3.94 -1.21
C ALA A 319 -1.20 5.27 -0.47
N VAL A 320 -0.67 6.26 -1.20
CA VAL A 320 -0.22 7.54 -0.64
C VAL A 320 -1.29 8.28 0.17
N PRO A 321 -2.56 8.42 -0.30
CA PRO A 321 -3.63 8.96 0.52
C PRO A 321 -3.76 8.29 1.88
N ALA A 322 -3.81 6.95 1.94
CA ALA A 322 -3.95 6.21 3.19
C ALA A 322 -2.79 6.46 4.15
N TRP A 323 -1.55 6.50 3.65
CA TRP A 323 -0.38 6.80 4.49
C TRP A 323 -0.36 8.24 5.01
N THR A 324 -0.95 9.20 4.27
CA THR A 324 -1.07 10.58 4.74
C THR A 324 -2.22 10.76 5.74
N GLU A 325 -3.40 10.22 5.45
CA GLU A 325 -4.58 10.33 6.31
C GLU A 325 -4.37 9.63 7.65
N ARG A 326 -3.71 8.47 7.68
CA ARG A 326 -3.48 7.72 8.93
C ARG A 326 -2.59 8.45 9.94
N CYS A 327 -1.76 9.41 9.54
CA CYS A 327 -0.92 10.19 10.46
C CYS A 327 -1.25 11.68 10.46
N ARG A 328 -2.39 12.03 9.84
CA ARG A 328 -2.88 13.38 9.77
C ARG A 328 -3.07 13.94 11.17
N SER A 329 -2.46 15.10 11.39
CA SER A 329 -2.53 15.89 12.63
C SER A 329 -2.97 17.33 12.36
N TRP A 330 -3.48 17.57 11.15
CA TRP A 330 -3.95 18.86 10.66
C TRP A 330 -5.33 18.69 10.02
N PRO A 331 -6.21 19.70 10.11
CA PRO A 331 -7.55 19.59 9.55
C PRO A 331 -7.52 19.63 8.02
N HIS A 332 -8.54 19.05 7.40
CA HIS A 332 -8.87 19.38 6.01
C HIS A 332 -9.38 20.81 5.92
N LYS A 333 -9.03 21.51 4.83
CA LYS A 333 -9.50 22.87 4.54
C LYS A 333 -10.95 22.80 4.03
N PRO A 334 -11.78 23.84 4.21
CA PRO A 334 -13.10 23.90 3.59
C PRO A 334 -13.07 23.76 2.04
N SER A 335 -11.96 24.16 1.42
CA SER A 335 -11.72 24.02 -0.01
C SER A 335 -11.04 22.70 -0.41
N CYS A 336 -11.09 21.68 0.45
CA CYS A 336 -10.42 20.39 0.21
C CYS A 336 -10.86 19.79 -1.13
N GLU A 337 -9.88 19.47 -1.97
CA GLU A 337 -10.15 18.94 -3.30
C GLU A 337 -10.80 17.56 -3.23
N TYR A 338 -10.42 16.71 -2.26
CA TYR A 338 -11.05 15.40 -2.07
C TYR A 338 -12.56 15.52 -1.88
N ILE A 339 -12.99 16.46 -1.03
CA ILE A 339 -14.41 16.70 -0.75
C ILE A 339 -15.10 17.26 -1.98
N ARG A 340 -14.48 18.25 -2.63
CA ARG A 340 -15.07 18.92 -3.81
C ARG A 340 -15.23 18.00 -5.01
N THR A 341 -14.28 17.08 -5.22
CA THR A 341 -14.30 16.16 -6.37
C THR A 341 -14.87 14.80 -6.04
N GLU A 342 -15.21 14.54 -4.77
CA GLU A 342 -15.64 13.25 -4.25
C GLU A 342 -14.73 12.08 -4.68
N ASN A 343 -13.42 12.33 -4.73
CA ASN A 343 -12.47 11.39 -5.32
C ASN A 343 -11.16 11.34 -4.52
N ILE A 344 -10.72 10.13 -4.17
CA ILE A 344 -9.47 9.87 -3.45
C ILE A 344 -8.83 8.59 -4.04
N PRO A 345 -7.56 8.63 -4.50
CA PRO A 345 -6.73 9.81 -4.73
C PRO A 345 -7.39 10.81 -5.70
N LEU A 346 -6.89 12.05 -5.76
CA LEU A 346 -7.44 13.05 -6.70
C LEU A 346 -7.28 12.58 -8.14
N SER A 347 -6.12 12.01 -8.46
CA SER A 347 -5.82 11.40 -9.74
C SER A 347 -4.61 10.47 -9.62
N ILE A 348 -4.60 9.42 -10.44
CA ILE A 348 -3.44 8.55 -10.66
C ILE A 348 -2.72 8.85 -11.99
N LYS A 349 -3.23 9.79 -12.79
CA LYS A 349 -2.67 10.12 -14.11
C LYS A 349 -1.33 10.85 -13.98
N PHE A 350 -0.53 10.80 -15.05
CA PHE A 350 0.73 11.51 -15.13
C PHE A 350 0.53 13.03 -15.04
N GLY A 351 1.37 13.69 -14.25
CA GLY A 351 1.41 15.15 -14.16
C GLY A 351 0.25 15.79 -13.41
N GLU A 352 -0.72 15.01 -12.94
CA GLU A 352 -1.84 15.46 -12.12
C GLU A 352 -1.55 15.26 -10.62
N ARG A 353 -2.28 15.98 -9.77
CA ARG A 353 -2.14 15.87 -8.31
C ARG A 353 -2.74 14.56 -7.81
N VAL A 354 -1.99 13.85 -6.96
CA VAL A 354 -2.45 12.64 -6.25
C VAL A 354 -3.18 12.99 -4.94
N LEU A 355 -2.67 14.00 -4.23
CA LEU A 355 -3.13 14.42 -2.90
C LEU A 355 -3.89 15.75 -2.93
N CYS A 356 -4.82 15.92 -1.98
CA CYS A 356 -5.36 17.24 -1.65
C CYS A 356 -4.27 18.19 -1.12
N SER A 357 -4.48 19.50 -1.27
CA SER A 357 -3.52 20.52 -0.81
C SER A 357 -3.59 20.80 0.71
N CYS A 358 -4.47 20.10 1.44
CA CYS A 358 -4.69 20.33 2.87
C CYS A 358 -3.45 20.03 3.72
N GLY A 359 -2.63 19.04 3.32
CA GLY A 359 -1.43 18.63 4.04
C GLY A 359 -0.12 19.20 3.54
N GLU A 360 -0.14 20.07 2.54
CA GLU A 360 1.10 20.68 2.03
C GLU A 360 1.74 21.57 3.10
N GLY A 361 3.03 21.34 3.37
CA GLY A 361 3.79 22.15 4.31
C GLY A 361 3.53 21.82 5.78
N THR A 362 2.76 20.77 6.09
CA THR A 362 2.48 20.36 7.48
C THR A 362 3.57 19.49 8.10
N VAL A 363 4.64 19.22 7.34
CA VAL A 363 5.81 18.49 7.82
C VAL A 363 6.55 19.27 8.93
N PRO A 364 7.07 18.61 9.98
CA PRO A 364 7.83 19.28 11.03
C PRO A 364 9.03 20.11 10.50
N ILE A 365 9.34 21.24 11.14
CA ILE A 365 10.38 22.18 10.68
C ILE A 365 11.75 21.50 10.52
N ASN A 366 12.12 20.62 11.45
CA ASN A 366 13.40 19.90 11.47
C ASN A 366 13.26 18.45 10.97
N PHE A 367 12.40 18.20 9.99
CA PHE A 367 12.14 16.84 9.49
C PHE A 367 13.34 16.21 8.80
N MET A 368 14.01 16.94 7.91
CA MET A 368 15.22 16.51 7.19
C MET A 368 16.38 17.50 7.43
N PRO A 369 16.95 17.56 8.65
CA PRO A 369 17.91 18.61 9.03
C PRO A 369 19.24 18.53 8.28
N LYS A 370 19.60 17.33 7.80
CA LYS A 370 20.84 17.08 7.05
C LYS A 370 20.72 17.40 5.55
N PHE A 371 19.53 17.81 5.09
CA PHE A 371 19.22 17.90 3.67
C PHE A 371 19.20 19.38 3.19
N PRO A 372 20.19 19.81 2.38
CA PRO A 372 20.21 21.16 1.79
C PRO A 372 19.00 21.37 0.87
N GLY A 373 18.35 22.54 0.94
CA GLY A 373 17.14 22.83 0.16
C GLY A 373 15.85 22.23 0.72
N TRP A 374 15.90 21.51 1.86
CA TRP A 374 14.71 20.94 2.50
C TRP A 374 13.62 21.98 2.71
N LYS A 375 13.97 23.18 3.18
CA LYS A 375 13.00 24.24 3.48
C LYS A 375 12.13 24.63 2.28
N ASP A 376 12.67 24.55 1.07
CA ASP A 376 11.92 24.90 -0.14
C ASP A 376 11.03 23.75 -0.62
N LEU A 377 11.51 22.51 -0.50
CA LEU A 377 10.71 21.33 -0.83
C LEU A 377 9.62 21.06 0.22
N ALA A 378 9.92 21.28 1.51
CA ALA A 378 9.04 20.99 2.64
C ALA A 378 7.67 21.67 2.52
N LYS A 379 7.61 22.88 1.93
CA LYS A 379 6.37 23.64 1.67
C LYS A 379 5.39 22.88 0.76
N HIS A 380 5.89 21.93 -0.01
CA HIS A 380 5.14 21.14 -0.98
C HIS A 380 5.03 19.67 -0.58
N CYS A 381 5.65 19.29 0.54
CA CYS A 381 5.60 17.93 1.07
C CYS A 381 4.38 17.73 1.97
N VAL A 382 3.89 16.50 2.02
CA VAL A 382 2.86 16.04 2.97
C VAL A 382 3.46 14.96 3.85
N ARG A 383 3.25 15.02 5.17
CA ARG A 383 3.73 13.97 6.09
C ARG A 383 2.93 12.68 5.86
N MET A 384 3.59 11.54 5.93
CA MET A 384 2.97 10.21 5.78
C MET A 384 3.61 9.17 6.71
N ALA A 385 2.85 8.15 7.08
CA ALA A 385 3.28 7.01 7.87
C ALA A 385 3.28 5.73 7.02
N ILE A 386 4.46 5.25 6.62
CA ILE A 386 4.57 4.04 5.79
C ILE A 386 4.82 2.84 6.69
N SER A 387 3.99 1.80 6.59
CA SER A 387 4.22 0.51 7.28
C SER A 387 4.58 -0.58 6.26
N PRO A 388 5.26 -1.65 6.69
CA PRO A 388 5.33 -2.89 5.92
C PRO A 388 3.92 -3.39 5.57
N ALA A 389 3.73 -3.85 4.33
CA ALA A 389 2.51 -4.48 3.88
C ALA A 389 2.59 -5.99 4.14
N PHE A 390 1.84 -6.52 5.11
CA PHE A 390 1.84 -7.94 5.42
C PHE A 390 0.71 -8.66 4.70
N ALA A 391 1.01 -9.83 4.15
CA ALA A 391 0.00 -10.73 3.62
C ALA A 391 -1.05 -11.13 4.70
N SER A 392 -2.31 -11.20 4.29
CA SER A 392 -3.39 -11.62 5.17
C SER A 392 -3.39 -13.14 5.30
N VAL A 393 -3.19 -13.66 6.52
CA VAL A 393 -3.23 -15.10 6.81
C VAL A 393 -4.60 -15.75 6.58
N LEU A 394 -5.65 -14.95 6.37
CA LEU A 394 -6.98 -15.42 6.01
C LEU A 394 -7.07 -15.87 4.54
N VAL A 395 -6.18 -15.35 3.70
CA VAL A 395 -6.21 -15.52 2.24
C VAL A 395 -4.96 -16.24 1.76
N ASP A 396 -3.81 -15.88 2.33
CA ASP A 396 -2.51 -16.33 1.88
C ASP A 396 -1.81 -17.19 2.93
N LYS A 397 -1.00 -18.15 2.45
CA LYS A 397 -0.12 -18.90 3.34
C LYS A 397 1.07 -18.02 3.74
N PRO A 398 1.41 -17.91 5.04
CA PRO A 398 2.59 -17.18 5.48
C PRO A 398 3.85 -17.86 4.92
N VAL A 399 4.92 -17.08 4.79
CA VAL A 399 6.24 -17.60 4.38
C VAL A 399 6.78 -18.56 5.42
N ASP A 400 7.47 -19.59 4.95
CA ASP A 400 8.21 -20.50 5.81
C ASP A 400 9.39 -19.76 6.47
N MET A 401 9.27 -19.54 7.78
CA MET A 401 10.30 -18.88 8.58
C MET A 401 11.64 -19.62 8.56
N SER A 402 11.64 -20.94 8.34
CA SER A 402 12.89 -21.70 8.23
C SER A 402 13.70 -21.30 6.99
N ALA A 403 13.02 -20.96 5.89
CA ALA A 403 13.64 -20.44 4.67
C ALA A 403 14.20 -19.01 4.88
N ILE A 404 13.48 -18.15 5.61
CA ILE A 404 13.95 -16.80 5.94
C ILE A 404 15.17 -16.85 6.86
N LEU A 405 15.11 -17.67 7.91
CA LEU A 405 16.19 -17.78 8.90
C LEU A 405 17.46 -18.37 8.27
N SER A 406 17.34 -19.40 7.42
CA SER A 406 18.48 -19.96 6.69
C SER A 406 19.11 -18.96 5.71
N ALA A 407 18.30 -18.17 4.99
CA ALA A 407 18.80 -17.09 4.13
C ALA A 407 19.45 -15.95 4.93
N SER A 408 18.93 -15.64 6.13
CA SER A 408 19.49 -14.61 7.01
C SER A 408 20.86 -15.00 7.59
N HIS A 409 21.08 -16.30 7.82
CA HIS A 409 22.39 -16.85 8.19
C HIS A 409 23.37 -16.89 7.01
N ALA A 410 22.88 -17.10 5.78
CA ALA A 410 23.71 -17.05 4.57
C ALA A 410 24.15 -15.62 4.19
N SER A 411 23.42 -14.57 4.59
CA SER A 411 23.75 -13.17 4.25
C SER A 411 25.04 -12.61 4.90
N GLY A 412 25.80 -13.44 5.60
CA GLY A 412 27.17 -13.15 6.04
C GLY A 412 28.26 -13.49 5.02
N GLU A 413 27.96 -14.32 4.01
CA GLU A 413 28.92 -14.74 2.96
C GLU A 413 28.23 -14.79 1.59
N ASP A 414 28.88 -14.18 0.60
CA ASP A 414 28.63 -14.29 -0.85
C ASP A 414 27.29 -13.77 -1.44
N SER A 415 27.19 -12.44 -1.59
CA SER A 415 26.33 -11.89 -2.65
C SER A 415 26.96 -12.15 -4.03
N ASN A 416 26.31 -12.97 -4.85
CA ASN A 416 26.76 -13.31 -6.20
C ASN A 416 26.40 -12.24 -7.26
N SER A 417 26.52 -10.96 -6.90
CA SER A 417 26.23 -9.81 -7.76
C SER A 417 27.31 -8.73 -7.64
N CYS A 418 27.46 -7.93 -8.70
CA CYS A 418 28.46 -6.88 -8.79
C CYS A 418 28.19 -5.80 -7.74
N GLN A 419 29.18 -5.54 -6.87
CA GLN A 419 29.06 -4.58 -5.76
C GLN A 419 28.84 -3.11 -6.19
N VAL A 420 29.05 -2.80 -7.47
CA VAL A 420 28.91 -1.42 -8.00
C VAL A 420 27.65 -1.23 -8.81
N CYS A 421 27.33 -2.17 -9.69
CA CYS A 421 26.25 -2.01 -10.68
C CYS A 421 25.14 -3.05 -10.55
N GLY A 422 25.24 -3.98 -9.59
CA GLY A 422 24.21 -4.99 -9.30
C GLY A 422 24.11 -6.14 -10.31
N LYS A 423 24.88 -6.13 -11.42
CA LYS A 423 24.86 -7.20 -12.43
C LYS A 423 25.33 -8.54 -11.86
N ASP A 424 24.69 -9.62 -12.28
CA ASP A 424 24.97 -11.00 -11.90
C ASP A 424 26.00 -11.70 -12.82
N LYS A 425 26.34 -11.10 -13.98
CA LYS A 425 27.35 -11.60 -14.94
C LYS A 425 28.19 -10.48 -15.56
N GLN A 426 29.31 -10.86 -16.17
CA GLN A 426 30.11 -9.97 -17.03
C GLN A 426 29.41 -9.71 -18.38
N ALA A 427 29.89 -8.71 -19.12
CA ALA A 427 29.30 -8.31 -20.40
C ALA A 427 29.38 -9.39 -21.50
N ASP A 428 30.35 -10.31 -21.38
CA ASP A 428 30.54 -11.46 -22.27
C ASP A 428 29.78 -12.72 -21.81
N GLY A 429 28.98 -12.61 -20.75
CA GLY A 429 28.22 -13.72 -20.18
C GLY A 429 29.01 -14.61 -19.22
N SER A 430 30.30 -14.34 -18.98
CA SER A 430 31.12 -15.06 -18.00
C SER A 430 30.77 -14.70 -16.55
N GLY A 431 31.16 -15.56 -15.61
CA GLY A 431 30.92 -15.37 -14.17
C GLY A 431 31.66 -14.15 -13.61
N LEU A 432 31.19 -13.60 -12.49
CA LEU A 432 31.77 -12.40 -11.89
C LEU A 432 33.21 -12.60 -11.40
N LEU A 433 33.98 -11.51 -11.38
CA LEU A 433 35.34 -11.48 -10.85
C LEU A 433 35.31 -11.29 -9.33
N ALA A 434 35.73 -12.30 -8.58
CA ALA A 434 35.93 -12.16 -7.14
C ALA A 434 37.20 -11.35 -6.83
N CYS A 435 37.19 -10.61 -5.72
CA CYS A 435 38.35 -9.88 -5.23
C CYS A 435 39.49 -10.86 -4.90
N SER A 436 40.63 -10.74 -5.58
CA SER A 436 41.76 -11.67 -5.44
C SER A 436 42.43 -11.71 -4.06
N ARG A 437 42.03 -10.81 -3.14
CA ARG A 437 42.59 -10.74 -1.79
C ARG A 437 41.66 -11.33 -0.74
N CYS A 438 40.37 -10.98 -0.77
CA CYS A 438 39.43 -11.36 0.27
C CYS A 438 38.31 -12.28 -0.20
N HIS A 439 38.21 -12.54 -1.51
CA HIS A 439 37.17 -13.34 -2.20
C HIS A 439 35.69 -12.96 -1.97
N LYS A 440 35.39 -12.11 -0.98
CA LYS A 440 34.06 -11.69 -0.51
C LYS A 440 33.33 -10.64 -1.36
N ALA A 441 33.99 -10.05 -2.36
CA ALA A 441 33.39 -9.02 -3.20
C ALA A 441 33.50 -9.42 -4.68
N ASN A 442 32.37 -9.34 -5.39
CA ASN A 442 32.24 -9.73 -6.79
C ASN A 442 32.05 -8.50 -7.69
N TYR A 443 32.66 -8.53 -8.89
CA TYR A 443 32.63 -7.43 -9.84
C TYR A 443 32.41 -7.93 -11.28
N CYS A 444 31.56 -7.25 -12.04
CA CYS A 444 31.31 -7.60 -13.45
C CYS A 444 32.41 -7.09 -14.40
N SER A 445 33.36 -6.29 -13.91
CA SER A 445 34.51 -5.79 -14.67
C SER A 445 35.58 -5.23 -13.73
N ARG A 446 36.82 -5.11 -14.25
CA ARG A 446 37.91 -4.42 -13.53
C ARG A 446 37.60 -2.95 -13.25
N ASP A 447 36.76 -2.31 -14.07
CA ASP A 447 36.38 -0.92 -13.85
C ASP A 447 35.44 -0.77 -12.66
N CYS A 448 34.50 -1.71 -12.47
CA CYS A 448 33.68 -1.78 -11.26
C CYS A 448 34.55 -2.03 -10.02
N GLN A 449 35.54 -2.92 -10.10
CA GLN A 449 36.47 -3.15 -8.99
C GLN A 449 37.25 -1.88 -8.63
N LYS A 450 37.76 -1.13 -9.62
CA LYS A 450 38.49 0.13 -9.41
C LYS A 450 37.60 1.22 -8.82
N ALA A 451 36.34 1.32 -9.28
CA ALA A 451 35.38 2.29 -8.77
C ALA A 451 35.07 2.07 -7.29
N ASP A 452 34.97 0.80 -6.86
CA ASP A 452 34.71 0.44 -5.46
C ASP A 452 35.98 0.46 -4.58
N TRP A 453 37.18 0.35 -5.17
CA TRP A 453 38.42 0.11 -4.43
C TRP A 453 38.67 1.07 -3.26
N LYS A 454 38.35 2.37 -3.43
CA LYS A 454 38.51 3.38 -2.35
C LYS A 454 37.65 3.07 -1.11
N LYS A 455 36.50 2.43 -1.30
CA LYS A 455 35.61 1.97 -0.23
C LYS A 455 36.01 0.58 0.25
N HIS A 456 36.11 -0.37 -0.67
CA HIS A 456 36.38 -1.79 -0.38
C HIS A 456 37.71 -2.04 0.33
N LYS A 457 38.78 -1.29 0.00
CA LYS A 457 40.11 -1.49 0.62
C LYS A 457 40.08 -1.36 2.15
N LYS A 458 39.13 -0.63 2.72
CA LYS A 458 39.00 -0.46 4.19
C LYS A 458 38.51 -1.72 4.89
N SER A 459 37.75 -2.58 4.21
CA SER A 459 37.20 -3.83 4.72
C SER A 459 37.83 -5.09 4.11
N CYS A 460 38.66 -4.94 3.08
CA CYS A 460 39.35 -6.04 2.38
C CYS A 460 40.46 -6.67 3.25
N LYS A 461 40.11 -7.75 3.96
CA LYS A 461 41.05 -8.61 4.72
C LYS A 461 41.23 -9.94 4.02
N ALA A 462 42.45 -10.47 3.99
CA ALA A 462 42.70 -11.78 3.40
C ALA A 462 41.91 -12.83 4.20
N ASP A 463 41.25 -13.75 3.50
CA ASP A 463 40.72 -14.94 4.14
C ASP A 463 41.93 -15.76 4.59
N GLY A 464 42.09 -15.85 5.91
CA GLY A 464 43.09 -16.72 6.51
C GLY A 464 42.69 -18.15 6.17
N ASN A 465 43.54 -18.84 5.42
CA ASN A 465 43.44 -20.28 5.23
C ASN A 465 43.93 -21.01 6.47
#